data_AF-A0A3L6PAL6-F1
#
_entry.id   AF-A0A3L6PAL6-F1
#
_cell.length_a   1.000
_cell.length_b   1.000
_cell.length_c   1.000
_cell.angle_alpha   90.00
_cell.angle_beta   90.00
_cell.angle_gamma   90.00
#
_symmetry.space_group_name_H-M   'P 1'
#
loop_
_entity.id
_entity.type
_entity.pdbx_description
1 polymer ?
#
loop_
_entity_poly.entity_id
_entity_poly.type
_entity_poly.pdbx_seq_one_letter_code
_entity_poly.pdbx_strand_id
1 'polypeptide(L)'
;MAMAAKSLAPVLISTVFCCYAFLTPSHASSDDFPQCLSASIPCPLVHAQSSPSFTSVLVSSIRNARFSTPTTVRPLWVITPTNASHVQAAVVCGRRHGVRLRVRSGGHDYEGLSYSSKRPEVFAVVDLSNLRGVRIDKQNSTAWVDSGATLGELYYAVAQASNQLAFPAGLDLDLGENVVVGNVSSYEAGKVWGEYFRDNYKRHALAKNEIDPDDFFRNEQSIPPLGPGKYGAAGTRKMARACGRNILE
;
A
#
# COMPACT_ATOMS: atom_id res chain seq x y z
N MET A 1 57.84 -14.65 -73.24
CA MET A 1 57.18 -14.80 -71.92
C MET A 1 57.48 -13.57 -71.08
N ALA A 2 56.50 -13.15 -70.26
CA ALA A 2 56.47 -12.00 -69.35
C ALA A 2 56.24 -10.62 -70.00
N MET A 3 55.40 -9.72 -69.48
CA MET A 3 54.24 -9.73 -68.56
C MET A 3 53.74 -8.28 -68.64
N ALA A 4 52.44 -8.07 -68.87
CA ALA A 4 51.84 -6.74 -69.00
C ALA A 4 51.80 -6.01 -67.65
N ALA A 5 52.34 -4.78 -67.59
CA ALA A 5 52.23 -3.92 -66.42
C ALA A 5 50.84 -3.25 -66.39
N LYS A 6 50.02 -3.61 -65.40
CA LYS A 6 48.73 -2.97 -65.13
C LYS A 6 48.95 -1.72 -64.28
N SER A 7 48.49 -0.57 -64.78
CA SER A 7 48.44 0.69 -64.04
C SER A 7 47.37 0.62 -62.95
N LEU A 8 47.76 0.72 -61.68
CA LEU A 8 46.84 0.89 -60.55
C LEU A 8 46.50 2.38 -60.40
N ALA A 9 45.23 2.73 -60.59
CA ALA A 9 44.67 4.01 -60.15
C ALA A 9 44.31 3.92 -58.65
N PRO A 10 44.58 4.97 -57.85
CA PRO A 10 44.23 4.95 -56.43
C PRO A 10 42.73 5.19 -56.27
N VAL A 11 42.04 4.23 -55.65
CA VAL A 11 40.65 4.39 -55.20
C VAL A 11 40.67 5.23 -53.92
N LEU A 12 40.20 6.47 -54.01
CA LEU A 12 39.94 7.33 -52.85
C LEU A 12 38.72 6.79 -52.10
N ILE A 13 38.96 5.99 -51.05
CA ILE A 13 37.92 5.59 -50.10
C ILE A 13 37.63 6.81 -49.22
N SER A 14 36.57 7.56 -49.57
CA SER A 14 36.01 8.59 -48.70
C SER A 14 35.41 7.89 -47.48
N THR A 15 36.15 7.89 -46.38
CA THR A 15 35.64 7.49 -45.07
C THR A 15 34.61 8.51 -44.64
N VAL A 16 33.33 8.21 -44.86
CA VAL A 16 32.22 8.91 -44.23
C VAL A 16 32.37 8.66 -42.73
N PHE A 17 33.02 9.59 -42.04
CA PHE A 17 33.03 9.68 -40.59
C PHE A 17 31.61 10.07 -40.18
N CYS A 18 30.72 9.08 -40.21
CA CYS A 18 29.42 9.18 -39.60
C CYS A 18 29.71 9.37 -38.12
N CYS A 19 29.58 10.62 -37.66
CA CYS A 19 29.45 10.96 -36.26
C CYS A 19 28.23 10.20 -35.73
N TYR A 20 28.41 8.91 -35.44
CA TYR A 20 27.69 8.25 -34.38
C TYR A 20 28.07 9.02 -33.12
N ALA A 21 27.33 10.11 -32.88
CA ALA A 21 27.10 10.55 -31.52
C ALA A 21 26.53 9.33 -30.81
N PHE A 22 27.40 8.55 -30.19
CA PHE A 22 26.99 7.70 -29.10
C PHE A 22 26.30 8.66 -28.14
N LEU A 23 24.96 8.65 -28.15
CA LEU A 23 24.17 9.15 -27.05
C LEU A 23 24.58 8.27 -25.87
N THR A 24 25.69 8.62 -25.21
CA THR A 24 25.95 8.17 -23.86
C THR A 24 24.72 8.61 -23.08
N PRO A 25 23.95 7.70 -22.45
CA PRO A 25 22.93 8.14 -21.53
C PRO A 25 23.66 9.02 -20.53
N SER A 26 23.31 10.30 -20.49
CA SER A 26 23.79 11.20 -19.45
C SER A 26 23.39 10.53 -18.14
N HIS A 27 24.37 9.92 -17.46
CA HIS A 27 24.20 9.53 -16.07
C HIS A 27 23.75 10.81 -15.38
N ALA A 28 22.48 10.84 -14.97
CA ALA A 28 21.97 11.96 -14.19
C ALA A 28 22.94 12.16 -13.04
N SER A 29 23.51 13.35 -12.94
CA SER A 29 24.24 13.72 -11.74
C SER A 29 23.31 13.46 -10.56
N SER A 30 23.82 12.82 -9.49
CA SER A 30 23.04 12.53 -8.28
C SER A 30 22.34 13.77 -7.72
N ASP A 31 22.83 14.96 -8.10
CA ASP A 31 22.42 16.24 -7.55
C ASP A 31 21.31 16.92 -8.37
N ASP A 32 21.09 16.53 -9.63
CA ASP A 32 20.14 17.22 -10.52
C ASP A 32 18.68 16.90 -10.16
N PHE A 33 18.39 15.65 -9.80
CA PHE A 33 17.05 15.23 -9.41
C PHE A 33 16.58 15.91 -8.11
N PRO A 34 17.36 15.90 -7.00
CA PRO A 34 17.02 16.65 -5.79
C PRO A 34 16.87 18.16 -6.02
N GLN A 35 17.71 18.77 -6.86
CA GLN A 35 17.58 20.19 -7.21
C GLN A 35 16.30 20.48 -7.99
N CYS A 36 15.88 19.59 -8.89
CA CYS A 36 14.58 19.71 -9.56
C CYS A 36 13.42 19.63 -8.56
N LEU A 37 13.49 18.70 -7.60
CA LEU A 37 12.44 18.55 -6.59
C LEU A 37 12.33 19.79 -5.69
N SER A 38 13.46 20.35 -5.24
CA SER A 38 13.47 21.49 -4.30
C SER A 38 12.87 22.78 -4.89
N ALA A 39 12.75 22.87 -6.21
CA ALA A 39 12.07 23.99 -6.88
C ALA A 39 10.54 24.00 -6.63
N SER A 40 9.93 22.90 -6.22
CA SER A 40 8.47 22.78 -6.06
C SER A 40 8.02 21.97 -4.84
N ILE A 41 8.93 21.26 -4.19
CA ILE A 41 8.65 20.43 -3.01
C ILE A 41 9.52 20.92 -1.85
N PRO A 42 8.92 21.30 -0.70
CA PRO A 42 9.66 21.68 0.49
C PRO A 42 10.65 20.58 0.94
N CYS A 43 11.88 20.98 1.29
CA CYS A 43 12.94 20.05 1.71
C CYS A 43 12.54 19.04 2.80
N PRO A 44 11.72 19.38 3.82
CA PRO A 44 11.29 18.40 4.83
C PRO A 44 10.50 17.21 4.29
N LEU A 45 9.97 17.31 3.06
CA LEU A 45 9.19 16.25 2.39
C LEU A 45 10.04 15.40 1.43
N VAL A 46 11.36 15.65 1.34
CA VAL A 46 12.28 14.90 0.49
C VAL A 46 13.38 14.28 1.36
N HIS A 47 13.35 12.96 1.49
CA HIS A 47 14.25 12.20 2.34
C HIS A 47 15.28 11.48 1.46
N ALA A 48 16.53 11.96 1.45
CA ALA A 48 17.65 11.24 0.82
C ALA A 48 18.19 10.16 1.76
N GLN A 49 18.86 9.12 1.24
CA GLN A 49 19.48 8.08 2.08
C GLN A 49 20.41 8.60 3.19
N SER A 50 21.05 9.76 2.98
CA SER A 50 21.89 10.43 3.98
C SER A 50 21.11 11.15 5.08
N SER A 51 19.79 11.33 4.94
CA SER A 51 18.95 12.06 5.89
C SER A 51 18.61 11.17 7.10
N PRO A 52 18.61 11.73 8.33
CA PRO A 52 18.32 10.95 9.54
C PRO A 52 16.88 10.39 9.58
N SER A 53 15.94 11.01 8.85
CA SER A 53 14.55 10.57 8.74
C SER A 53 14.32 9.49 7.68
N PHE A 54 15.31 9.18 6.83
CA PHE A 54 15.11 8.30 5.68
C PHE A 54 14.64 6.90 6.09
N THR A 55 15.35 6.27 7.02
CA THR A 55 15.05 4.90 7.42
C THR A 55 13.67 4.79 8.06
N SER A 56 13.34 5.70 8.99
CA SER A 56 12.03 5.66 9.67
C SER A 56 10.87 5.88 8.70
N VAL A 57 11.02 6.79 7.73
CA VAL A 57 10.00 7.01 6.69
C VAL A 57 9.92 5.83 5.73
N LEU A 58 11.05 5.25 5.31
CA LEU A 58 11.05 4.11 4.39
C LEU A 58 10.40 2.87 5.02
N VAL A 59 10.63 2.57 6.30
CA VAL A 59 10.14 1.33 6.91
C VAL A 59 8.73 1.45 7.53
N SER A 60 8.18 2.66 7.66
CA SER A 60 6.93 2.95 8.39
C SER A 60 5.72 2.11 7.96
N SER A 61 5.63 1.74 6.68
CA SER A 61 4.52 0.97 6.10
C SER A 61 4.98 -0.31 5.40
N ILE A 62 6.19 -0.80 5.66
CA ILE A 62 6.63 -2.11 5.16
C ILE A 62 5.95 -3.20 5.99
N ARG A 63 5.05 -3.96 5.36
CA ARG A 63 4.31 -5.05 6.03
C ARG A 63 4.96 -6.41 5.93
N ASN A 64 5.78 -6.62 4.89
CA ASN A 64 6.48 -7.89 4.69
C ASN A 64 7.97 -7.75 5.02
N ALA A 65 8.37 -8.30 6.18
CA ALA A 65 9.74 -8.21 6.69
C ALA A 65 10.81 -8.80 5.75
N ARG A 66 10.42 -9.67 4.81
CA ARG A 66 11.30 -10.20 3.75
C ARG A 66 11.99 -9.09 2.95
N PHE A 67 11.36 -7.91 2.85
CA PHE A 67 11.85 -6.75 2.09
C PHE A 67 12.42 -5.63 2.96
N SER A 68 12.72 -5.90 4.23
CA SER A 68 13.36 -4.94 5.14
C SER A 68 14.82 -5.29 5.46
N THR A 69 15.44 -6.19 4.70
CA THR A 69 16.82 -6.65 4.93
C THR A 69 17.86 -5.65 4.42
N PRO A 70 19.15 -5.78 4.81
CA PRO A 70 20.25 -5.01 4.22
C PRO A 70 20.50 -5.34 2.74
N THR A 71 20.14 -6.53 2.29
CA THR A 71 20.31 -6.98 0.90
C THR A 71 19.19 -6.51 -0.03
N THR A 72 18.09 -5.98 0.53
CA THR A 72 16.99 -5.44 -0.27
C THR A 72 17.44 -4.14 -0.96
N VAL A 73 17.20 -4.02 -2.26
CA VAL A 73 17.48 -2.78 -3.01
C VAL A 73 16.52 -1.68 -2.54
N ARG A 74 17.07 -0.59 -2.00
CA ARG A 74 16.34 0.55 -1.43
C ARG A 74 16.33 1.75 -2.38
N PRO A 75 15.31 2.62 -2.30
CA PRO A 75 15.31 3.86 -3.07
C PRO A 75 16.45 4.78 -2.63
N LEU A 76 16.89 5.67 -3.50
CA LEU A 76 17.81 6.75 -3.12
C LEU A 76 17.08 7.90 -2.41
N TRP A 77 15.79 8.08 -2.72
CA TRP A 77 14.93 9.11 -2.14
C TRP A 77 13.53 8.60 -1.82
N VAL A 78 12.96 9.12 -0.74
CA VAL A 78 11.52 9.03 -0.45
C VAL A 78 10.93 10.44 -0.46
N ILE A 79 9.87 10.65 -1.22
CA ILE A 79 9.13 11.92 -1.29
C ILE A 79 7.78 11.72 -0.60
N THR A 80 7.42 12.58 0.35
CA THR A 80 6.19 12.51 1.16
C THR A 80 5.23 13.67 0.84
N PRO A 81 4.65 13.72 -0.38
CA PRO A 81 3.82 14.84 -0.86
C PRO A 81 2.61 15.10 0.07
N THR A 82 2.26 16.37 0.23
CA THR A 82 1.10 16.82 1.03
C THR A 82 -0.01 17.42 0.18
N ASN A 83 0.20 17.53 -1.14
CA ASN A 83 -0.80 17.96 -2.11
C ASN A 83 -0.49 17.34 -3.49
N ALA A 84 -1.42 17.52 -4.44
CA ALA A 84 -1.28 16.99 -5.80
C ALA A 84 -0.13 17.63 -6.59
N SER A 85 0.20 18.90 -6.35
CA SER A 85 1.27 19.58 -7.09
C SER A 85 2.66 19.03 -6.73
N HIS A 86 2.88 18.58 -5.49
CA HIS A 86 4.10 17.88 -5.11
C HIS A 86 4.25 16.54 -5.87
N VAL A 87 3.16 15.79 -6.05
CA VAL A 87 3.16 14.55 -6.85
C VAL A 87 3.51 14.85 -8.31
N GLN A 88 2.88 15.89 -8.88
CA GLN A 88 3.18 16.33 -10.25
C GLN A 88 4.65 16.70 -10.41
N ALA A 89 5.22 17.48 -9.49
CA ALA A 89 6.63 17.85 -9.51
C ALA A 89 7.56 16.63 -9.45
N ALA A 90 7.26 15.65 -8.58
CA ALA A 90 8.03 14.41 -8.50
C ALA A 90 8.04 13.65 -9.84
N VAL A 91 6.89 13.52 -10.50
CA VAL A 91 6.76 12.87 -11.83
C VAL A 91 7.54 13.62 -12.90
N VAL A 92 7.42 14.96 -12.94
CA VAL A 92 8.13 15.80 -13.91
C VAL A 92 9.64 15.67 -13.73
N CYS A 93 10.14 15.76 -12.48
CA CYS A 93 11.56 15.62 -12.18
C CYS A 93 12.08 14.21 -12.45
N GLY A 94 11.32 13.17 -12.08
CA GLY A 94 11.69 11.78 -12.35
C GLY A 94 11.84 11.52 -13.85
N ARG A 95 10.90 12.02 -14.65
CA ARG A 95 10.97 11.92 -16.12
C ARG A 95 12.14 12.70 -16.70
N ARG A 96 12.37 13.94 -16.24
CA ARG A 96 13.44 14.82 -16.76
C ARG A 96 14.83 14.26 -16.47
N HIS A 97 15.02 13.63 -15.32
CA HIS A 97 16.33 13.16 -14.85
C HIS A 97 16.49 11.63 -14.87
N GLY A 98 15.57 10.91 -15.52
CA GLY A 98 15.67 9.45 -15.68
C GLY A 98 15.56 8.64 -14.37
N VAL A 99 15.00 9.22 -13.31
CA VAL A 99 14.78 8.54 -12.03
C VAL A 99 13.40 7.90 -12.05
N ARG A 100 13.36 6.56 -12.00
CA ARG A 100 12.09 5.82 -11.92
C ARG A 100 11.42 6.07 -10.57
N LEU A 101 10.10 6.16 -10.59
CA LEU A 101 9.28 6.34 -9.39
C LEU A 101 8.51 5.05 -9.09
N ARG A 102 8.49 4.66 -7.82
CA ARG A 102 7.56 3.67 -7.27
C ARG A 102 6.60 4.40 -6.35
N VAL A 103 5.30 4.20 -6.54
CA VAL A 103 4.28 4.85 -5.71
C VAL A 103 3.91 3.91 -4.57
N ARG A 104 3.86 4.46 -3.36
CA ARG A 104 3.45 3.74 -2.15
C ARG A 104 2.29 4.48 -1.48
N SER A 105 1.22 3.75 -1.23
CA SER A 105 0.15 4.14 -0.30
C SER A 105 0.37 3.39 1.03
N GLY A 106 -0.40 2.33 1.31
CA GLY A 106 -0.31 1.56 2.56
C GLY A 106 0.84 0.55 2.66
N GLY A 107 1.62 0.34 1.59
CA GLY A 107 2.81 -0.54 1.62
C GLY A 107 2.54 -2.05 1.73
N HIS A 108 1.31 -2.48 1.51
CA HIS A 108 0.85 -3.89 1.52
C HIS A 108 1.20 -4.70 0.28
N ASP A 109 2.13 -4.23 -0.57
CA ASP A 109 2.56 -5.02 -1.73
C ASP A 109 3.29 -6.29 -1.25
N TYR A 110 2.72 -7.46 -1.55
CA TYR A 110 3.24 -8.76 -1.09
C TYR A 110 4.65 -9.07 -1.60
N GLU A 111 5.05 -8.44 -2.70
CA GLU A 111 6.36 -8.56 -3.33
C GLU A 111 7.24 -7.31 -3.10
N GLY A 112 6.81 -6.41 -2.22
CA GLY A 112 7.52 -5.19 -1.85
C GLY A 112 7.76 -4.21 -3.01
N LEU A 113 7.01 -4.31 -4.11
CA LEU A 113 7.28 -3.59 -5.35
C LEU A 113 7.00 -2.08 -5.25
N SER A 114 6.28 -1.63 -4.23
CA SER A 114 6.04 -0.20 -3.99
C SER A 114 7.23 0.52 -3.34
N TYR A 115 8.21 -0.21 -2.79
CA TYR A 115 9.34 0.37 -2.04
C TYR A 115 10.69 -0.34 -2.22
N SER A 116 10.75 -1.42 -3.00
CA SER A 116 11.98 -2.17 -3.27
C SER A 116 12.09 -2.56 -4.74
N SER A 117 13.27 -3.03 -5.16
CA SER A 117 13.49 -3.66 -6.46
C SER A 117 14.16 -5.02 -6.36
N LYS A 118 13.82 -5.92 -7.29
CA LYS A 118 14.49 -7.22 -7.45
C LYS A 118 15.85 -7.09 -8.13
N ARG A 119 16.10 -6.01 -8.86
CA ARG A 119 17.37 -5.77 -9.58
C ARG A 119 18.01 -4.48 -9.05
N PRO A 120 19.35 -4.39 -9.02
CA PRO A 120 20.02 -3.13 -8.73
C PRO A 120 19.58 -2.06 -9.73
N GLU A 121 18.92 -1.02 -9.25
CA GLU A 121 18.49 0.12 -10.04
C GLU A 121 18.35 1.37 -9.16
N VAL A 122 18.44 2.54 -9.79
CA VAL A 122 18.16 3.82 -9.13
C VAL A 122 16.67 4.13 -9.28
N PHE A 123 16.01 4.36 -8.14
CA PHE A 123 14.61 4.78 -8.10
C PHE A 123 14.34 5.62 -6.85
N ALA A 124 13.21 6.32 -6.88
CA ALA A 124 12.65 7.02 -5.73
C ALA A 124 11.27 6.45 -5.39
N VAL A 125 10.87 6.58 -4.13
CA VAL A 125 9.51 6.26 -3.67
C VAL A 125 8.73 7.54 -3.51
N VAL A 126 7.53 7.60 -4.07
CA VAL A 126 6.53 8.65 -3.77
C VAL A 126 5.54 8.05 -2.79
N ASP A 127 5.66 8.44 -1.53
CA ASP A 127 4.86 7.93 -0.41
C ASP A 127 3.67 8.86 -0.14
N LEU A 128 2.48 8.39 -0.50
CA LEU A 128 1.25 9.17 -0.44
C LEU A 128 0.64 9.23 0.97
N SER A 129 1.29 8.68 2.00
CA SER A 129 0.72 8.62 3.36
C SER A 129 0.31 9.97 3.93
N ASN A 130 0.84 11.11 3.47
CA ASN A 130 0.40 12.44 3.90
C ASN A 130 -0.87 12.95 3.17
N LEU A 131 -1.27 12.31 2.07
CA LEU A 131 -2.52 12.54 1.35
C LEU A 131 -3.56 11.54 1.87
N ARG A 132 -4.18 11.85 2.99
CA ARG A 132 -5.09 10.93 3.73
C ARG A 132 -6.47 11.53 4.04
N GLY A 133 -6.89 12.55 3.30
CA GLY A 133 -8.19 13.17 3.46
C GLY A 133 -9.33 12.20 3.13
N VAL A 134 -10.37 12.18 3.96
CA VAL A 134 -11.62 11.45 3.71
C VAL A 134 -12.80 12.40 3.89
N ARG A 135 -13.60 12.58 2.84
CA ARG A 135 -14.81 13.43 2.86
C ARG A 135 -16.00 12.62 2.43
N ILE A 136 -17.00 12.50 3.30
CA ILE A 136 -18.24 11.76 3.05
C ILE A 136 -19.37 12.73 2.72
N ASP A 137 -20.04 12.51 1.59
CA ASP A 137 -21.32 13.12 1.25
C ASP A 137 -22.42 12.09 1.56
N LYS A 138 -23.06 12.26 2.71
CA LYS A 138 -24.10 11.36 3.20
C LYS A 138 -25.36 11.43 2.35
N GLN A 139 -25.71 12.62 1.85
CA GLN A 139 -26.93 12.87 1.08
C GLN A 139 -26.89 12.10 -0.24
N ASN A 140 -25.74 12.12 -0.90
CA ASN A 140 -25.54 11.43 -2.17
C ASN A 140 -24.94 10.02 -2.00
N SER A 141 -24.62 9.60 -0.78
CA SER A 141 -23.93 8.33 -0.48
C SER A 141 -22.62 8.16 -1.28
N THR A 142 -21.83 9.24 -1.37
CA THR A 142 -20.53 9.23 -2.06
C THR A 142 -19.41 9.67 -1.12
N ALA A 143 -18.16 9.41 -1.51
CA ALA A 143 -16.99 9.80 -0.75
C ALA A 143 -15.84 10.23 -1.68
N TRP A 144 -15.07 11.22 -1.23
CA TRP A 144 -13.75 11.53 -1.76
C TRP A 144 -12.71 11.03 -0.76
N VAL A 145 -11.81 10.17 -1.23
CA VAL A 145 -10.83 9.46 -0.40
C VAL A 145 -9.46 9.61 -1.04
N ASP A 146 -8.54 10.28 -0.36
CA ASP A 146 -7.17 10.39 -0.85
C ASP A 146 -6.49 9.02 -0.82
N SER A 147 -5.60 8.77 -1.79
CA SER A 147 -5.00 7.44 -1.97
C SER A 147 -4.13 6.98 -0.80
N GLY A 148 -3.64 7.87 0.05
CA GLY A 148 -2.86 7.51 1.25
C GLY A 148 -3.71 7.18 2.47
N ALA A 149 -5.03 7.36 2.42
CA ALA A 149 -5.91 6.95 3.50
C ALA A 149 -5.98 5.41 3.58
N THR A 150 -5.94 4.90 4.80
CA THR A 150 -6.16 3.48 5.09
C THR A 150 -7.63 3.13 4.98
N LEU A 151 -7.95 1.85 4.75
CA LEU A 151 -9.33 1.37 4.78
C LEU A 151 -10.00 1.61 6.15
N GLY A 152 -9.22 1.63 7.22
CA GLY A 152 -9.68 2.02 8.56
C GLY A 152 -10.13 3.48 8.60
N GLU A 153 -9.31 4.42 8.14
CA GLU A 153 -9.74 5.82 8.11
C GLU A 153 -11.01 6.01 7.26
N LEU A 154 -11.15 5.25 6.17
CA LEU A 154 -12.35 5.25 5.34
C LEU A 154 -13.59 4.73 6.06
N TYR A 155 -13.63 3.48 6.57
CA TYR A 155 -14.88 3.02 7.19
C TYR A 155 -15.17 3.75 8.50
N TYR A 156 -14.16 4.28 9.21
CA TYR A 156 -14.37 5.13 10.37
C TYR A 156 -15.14 6.39 9.98
N ALA A 157 -14.68 7.08 8.92
CA ALA A 157 -15.35 8.29 8.42
C ALA A 157 -16.78 8.00 7.94
N VAL A 158 -16.99 6.86 7.27
CA VAL A 158 -18.35 6.42 6.86
C VAL A 158 -19.23 6.18 8.09
N ALA A 159 -18.74 5.44 9.08
CA ALA A 159 -19.45 5.16 10.32
C ALA A 159 -19.73 6.43 11.15
N GLN A 160 -18.83 7.42 11.10
CA GLN A 160 -19.06 8.75 11.67
C GLN A 160 -20.21 9.48 11.00
N ALA A 161 -20.29 9.42 9.67
CA ALA A 161 -21.30 10.12 8.91
C ALA A 161 -22.69 9.47 9.06
N SER A 162 -22.76 8.14 9.11
CA SER A 162 -24.03 7.42 9.24
C SER A 162 -23.85 5.99 9.76
N ASN A 163 -24.80 5.54 10.59
CA ASN A 163 -24.92 4.15 11.03
C ASN A 163 -25.61 3.24 9.98
N GLN A 164 -25.98 3.80 8.83
CA GLN A 164 -26.65 3.09 7.73
C GLN A 164 -25.80 3.00 6.45
N LEU A 165 -24.63 3.65 6.42
CA LEU A 165 -23.72 3.60 5.29
C LEU A 165 -22.56 2.65 5.58
N ALA A 166 -22.05 2.03 4.51
CA ALA A 166 -20.87 1.18 4.52
C ALA A 166 -20.13 1.33 3.18
N PHE A 167 -18.87 0.91 3.15
CA PHE A 167 -18.08 0.83 1.92
C PHE A 167 -17.50 -0.59 1.79
N PRO A 168 -17.85 -1.36 0.75
CA PRO A 168 -17.39 -2.74 0.61
C PRO A 168 -15.98 -2.78 0.00
N ALA A 169 -14.94 -2.84 0.83
CA ALA A 169 -13.57 -3.06 0.40
C ALA A 169 -12.92 -4.24 1.13
N GLY A 170 -11.62 -4.18 1.43
CA GLY A 170 -10.87 -5.26 2.07
C GLY A 170 -11.16 -5.42 3.57
N LEU A 171 -10.91 -6.62 4.07
CA LEU A 171 -10.91 -6.90 5.51
C LEU A 171 -9.59 -6.50 6.17
N ASP A 172 -8.51 -6.48 5.38
CA ASP A 172 -7.14 -6.09 5.78
C ASP A 172 -7.12 -4.63 6.24
N LEU A 173 -7.54 -4.45 7.47
CA LEU A 173 -7.29 -3.26 8.22
C LEU A 173 -5.92 -3.48 8.87
N ASP A 174 -5.03 -2.48 8.84
CA ASP A 174 -3.84 -2.43 9.73
C ASP A 174 -4.22 -2.31 11.22
N LEU A 175 -5.48 -2.62 11.53
CA LEU A 175 -6.12 -2.55 12.82
C LEU A 175 -6.01 -3.92 13.47
N GLY A 176 -5.57 -3.90 14.72
CA GLY A 176 -5.02 -5.05 15.43
C GLY A 176 -5.78 -6.37 15.29
N GLU A 177 -5.02 -7.44 15.44
CA GLU A 177 -5.49 -8.81 15.53
C GLU A 177 -6.19 -9.07 16.87
N ASN A 178 -7.23 -9.90 16.85
CA ASN A 178 -7.86 -10.45 18.04
C ASN A 178 -6.82 -11.21 18.88
N VAL A 179 -6.69 -10.83 20.14
CA VAL A 179 -5.92 -11.65 21.09
C VAL A 179 -6.69 -12.95 21.35
N VAL A 180 -6.10 -14.09 20.96
CA VAL A 180 -6.66 -15.43 21.17
C VAL A 180 -6.05 -16.05 22.42
N VAL A 181 -6.87 -16.34 23.43
CA VAL A 181 -6.46 -17.07 24.65
C VAL A 181 -7.19 -18.39 24.70
N GLY A 182 -6.46 -19.51 24.74
CA GLY A 182 -7.09 -20.84 24.80
C GLY A 182 -7.96 -21.18 23.59
N ASN A 183 -7.61 -20.66 22.40
CA ASN A 183 -8.35 -20.84 21.14
C ASN A 183 -9.73 -20.14 21.08
N VAL A 184 -9.96 -19.16 21.97
CA VAL A 184 -11.17 -18.35 22.02
C VAL A 184 -10.79 -16.88 21.86
N SER A 185 -11.50 -16.20 20.94
CA SER A 185 -11.48 -14.74 20.83
C SER A 185 -12.56 -14.17 21.77
N SER A 186 -12.33 -13.04 22.43
CA SER A 186 -13.29 -12.46 23.39
C SER A 186 -13.70 -11.05 23.00
N TYR A 187 -14.96 -10.70 23.29
CA TYR A 187 -15.49 -9.36 23.07
C TYR A 187 -14.62 -8.29 23.72
N GLU A 188 -14.17 -8.53 24.97
CA GLU A 188 -13.30 -7.66 25.74
C GLU A 188 -11.92 -7.46 25.09
N ALA A 189 -11.30 -8.53 24.59
CA ALA A 189 -10.02 -8.44 23.87
C ALA A 189 -10.19 -7.70 22.54
N GLY A 190 -11.28 -7.98 21.81
CA GLY A 190 -11.58 -7.32 20.55
C GLY A 190 -11.99 -5.85 20.70
N LYS A 191 -12.36 -5.36 21.90
CA LYS A 191 -12.72 -3.95 22.11
C LYS A 191 -11.61 -2.98 21.70
N VAL A 192 -10.34 -3.40 21.81
CA VAL A 192 -9.18 -2.55 21.48
C VAL A 192 -9.26 -2.02 20.04
N TRP A 193 -9.62 -2.87 19.08
CA TRP A 193 -9.88 -2.44 17.70
C TRP A 193 -11.38 -2.20 17.45
N GLY A 194 -12.25 -2.77 18.29
CA GLY A 194 -13.70 -2.58 18.28
C GLY A 194 -14.15 -1.13 18.52
N GLU A 195 -13.31 -0.26 19.10
CA GLU A 195 -13.52 1.20 19.19
C GLU A 195 -13.88 1.82 17.83
N TYR A 196 -13.40 1.21 16.74
CA TYR A 196 -13.73 1.57 15.38
C TYR A 196 -15.23 1.60 15.08
N PHE A 197 -15.96 0.59 15.55
CA PHE A 197 -17.40 0.50 15.37
C PHE A 197 -18.15 1.38 16.37
N ARG A 198 -17.44 2.04 17.30
CA ARG A 198 -18.00 2.85 18.39
C ARG A 198 -19.17 2.13 19.07
N ASP A 199 -20.31 2.80 19.20
CA ASP A 199 -21.52 2.27 19.82
C ASP A 199 -22.13 1.08 19.05
N ASN A 200 -21.69 0.83 17.82
CA ASN A 200 -22.14 -0.32 17.02
C ASN A 200 -21.39 -1.62 17.37
N TYR A 201 -20.21 -1.56 17.99
CA TYR A 201 -19.41 -2.75 18.29
C TYR A 201 -20.19 -3.78 19.10
N LYS A 202 -20.85 -3.32 20.17
CA LYS A 202 -21.71 -4.15 21.02
C LYS A 202 -22.87 -4.78 20.22
N ARG A 203 -23.48 -4.02 19.30
CA ARG A 203 -24.60 -4.52 18.48
C ARG A 203 -24.13 -5.62 17.53
N HIS A 204 -22.96 -5.44 16.90
CA HIS A 204 -22.38 -6.46 16.03
C HIS A 204 -22.00 -7.72 16.80
N ALA A 205 -21.43 -7.60 18.00
CA ALA A 205 -21.10 -8.74 18.85
C ALA A 205 -22.34 -9.51 19.33
N LEU A 206 -23.44 -8.80 19.63
CA LEU A 206 -24.72 -9.42 19.96
C LEU A 206 -25.35 -10.12 18.75
N ALA A 207 -25.32 -9.50 17.56
CA ALA A 207 -25.82 -10.10 16.33
C ALA A 207 -25.00 -11.34 15.92
N LYS A 208 -23.67 -11.28 16.09
CA LYS A 208 -22.78 -12.43 15.90
C LYS A 208 -23.14 -13.55 16.87
N ASN A 209 -23.42 -13.24 18.15
CA ASN A 209 -23.84 -14.24 19.13
C ASN A 209 -25.19 -14.90 18.80
N GLU A 210 -26.10 -14.20 18.13
CA GLU A 210 -27.39 -14.75 17.70
C GLU A 210 -27.23 -15.79 16.57
N ILE A 211 -26.34 -15.52 15.62
CA ILE A 211 -26.18 -16.32 14.40
C ILE A 211 -25.05 -17.36 14.52
N ASP A 212 -23.99 -17.02 15.26
CA ASP A 212 -22.77 -17.80 15.42
C ASP A 212 -22.26 -17.76 16.89
N PRO A 213 -23.04 -18.33 17.85
CA PRO A 213 -22.73 -18.32 19.28
C PRO A 213 -21.48 -19.12 19.65
N ASP A 214 -21.05 -20.03 18.77
CA ASP A 214 -19.89 -20.90 18.97
C ASP A 214 -18.63 -20.32 18.28
N ASP A 215 -18.74 -19.13 17.69
CA ASP A 215 -17.69 -18.42 16.96
C ASP A 215 -17.01 -19.28 15.89
N PHE A 216 -17.82 -20.00 15.10
CA PHE A 216 -17.38 -20.89 14.04
C PHE A 216 -16.65 -20.14 12.92
N PHE A 217 -17.10 -18.93 12.56
CA PHE A 217 -16.48 -18.09 11.53
C PHE A 217 -15.38 -17.17 12.09
N ARG A 218 -14.70 -17.59 13.17
CA ARG A 218 -13.63 -16.78 13.76
C ARG A 218 -12.44 -16.66 12.83
N ASN A 219 -11.90 -15.45 12.77
CA ASN A 219 -10.59 -15.16 12.22
C ASN A 219 -9.93 -14.04 13.04
N GLU A 220 -8.70 -13.71 12.67
CA GLU A 220 -7.85 -12.71 13.31
C GLU A 220 -8.52 -11.34 13.46
N GLN A 221 -9.55 -11.02 12.65
CA GLN A 221 -10.24 -9.73 12.64
C GLN A 221 -11.78 -9.85 12.70
N SER A 222 -12.33 -11.01 13.06
CA SER A 222 -13.77 -11.19 13.19
C SER A 222 -14.27 -10.61 14.52
N ILE A 223 -15.44 -9.97 14.55
CA ILE A 223 -16.05 -9.50 15.81
C ILE A 223 -16.42 -10.72 16.67
N PRO A 224 -15.85 -10.88 17.87
CA PRO A 224 -16.19 -12.00 18.75
C PRO A 224 -17.64 -11.89 19.25
N PRO A 225 -18.38 -13.00 19.37
CA PRO A 225 -19.74 -12.97 19.91
C PRO A 225 -19.74 -12.53 21.38
N LEU A 226 -20.73 -11.72 21.76
CA LEU A 226 -20.95 -11.31 23.15
C LEU A 226 -22.11 -12.13 23.74
N GLY A 227 -21.79 -13.20 24.47
CA GLY A 227 -22.76 -14.06 25.15
C GLY A 227 -22.10 -15.28 25.80
N PRO A 228 -22.84 -16.06 26.62
CA PRO A 228 -22.32 -17.28 27.22
C PRO A 228 -22.08 -18.32 26.11
N GLY A 229 -20.84 -18.40 25.62
CA GLY A 229 -20.43 -19.43 24.67
C GLY A 229 -20.70 -20.82 25.25
N LYS A 230 -21.11 -21.77 24.41
CA LYS A 230 -21.47 -23.14 24.86
C LYS A 230 -20.31 -23.93 25.48
N TYR A 231 -19.10 -23.41 25.42
CA TYR A 231 -17.90 -24.03 26.00
C TYR A 231 -17.59 -23.57 27.45
N GLY A 232 -18.36 -22.63 28.02
CA GLY A 232 -18.22 -22.20 29.42
C GLY A 232 -19.24 -22.78 30.41
N ALA A 233 -20.28 -23.49 29.93
CA ALA A 233 -21.33 -24.03 30.77
C ALA A 233 -21.53 -25.52 30.49
N ALA A 234 -20.94 -26.37 31.33
CA ALA A 234 -21.37 -27.76 31.45
C ALA A 234 -22.83 -27.79 31.94
N GLY A 235 -23.80 -27.96 31.02
CA GLY A 235 -25.22 -27.93 31.35
C GLY A 235 -26.15 -28.42 30.24
N THR A 236 -26.45 -29.72 30.25
CA THR A 236 -27.65 -30.42 29.73
C THR A 236 -28.48 -29.82 28.58
N ARG A 237 -28.35 -30.45 27.39
CA ARG A 237 -29.32 -30.75 26.30
C ARG A 237 -30.57 -29.85 26.07
N LYS A 238 -30.71 -29.39 24.82
CA LYS A 238 -31.80 -29.78 23.88
C LYS A 238 -31.46 -29.39 22.43
N MET A 239 -31.33 -30.36 21.54
CA MET A 239 -31.29 -30.16 20.09
C MET A 239 -32.68 -29.72 19.62
N ALA A 240 -32.83 -28.48 19.16
CA ALA A 240 -33.98 -28.07 18.37
C ALA A 240 -33.70 -28.42 16.89
N ARG A 241 -34.44 -29.40 16.36
CA ARG A 241 -34.57 -29.62 14.91
C ARG A 241 -35.46 -28.53 14.33
N ALA A 242 -34.99 -27.83 13.31
CA ALA A 242 -35.84 -27.18 12.32
C ALA A 242 -35.07 -26.97 11.00
N CYS A 243 -34.95 -28.02 10.20
CA CYS A 243 -34.91 -27.86 8.75
C CYS A 243 -36.09 -28.65 8.19
N GLY A 244 -37.10 -27.93 7.72
CA GLY A 244 -38.37 -28.46 7.28
C GLY A 244 -39.22 -27.32 6.76
N ARG A 245 -38.95 -26.88 5.54
CA ARG A 245 -39.95 -26.18 4.72
C ARG A 245 -40.11 -26.97 3.44
N ASN A 246 -41.27 -27.62 3.34
CA ASN A 246 -41.81 -28.22 2.14
C ASN A 246 -41.90 -27.15 1.05
N ILE A 247 -41.33 -27.47 -0.11
CA ILE A 247 -41.72 -26.87 -1.38
C ILE A 247 -42.83 -27.77 -1.91
N LEU A 248 -44.00 -27.19 -2.17
CA LEU A 248 -45.01 -27.53 -3.19
C LEU A 248 -46.36 -26.91 -2.75
N GLU A 249 -46.66 -25.73 -3.29
CA GLU A 249 -47.91 -25.40 -4.00
C GLU A 249 -47.55 -24.44 -5.14
#